data_AF-A0AAV6M3W3-F1
#
_entry.id   AF-A0AAV6M3W3-F1
#
_cell.length_a   1.000
_cell.length_b   1.000
_cell.length_c   1.000
_cell.angle_alpha   90.00
_cell.angle_beta   90.00
_cell.angle_gamma   90.00
#
_symmetry.space_group_name_H-M   'P 1'
#
loop_
_entity.id
_entity.type
_entity.pdbx_description
1 polymer ?
#
loop_
_entity_poly.entity_id
_entity_poly.type
_entity_poly.pdbx_seq_one_letter_code
_entity_poly.pdbx_strand_id
1 'polypeptide(L)'
;MTAPDTVASSSQVKVKKKKQKTAAVSNSGIDLKSTIHGHALFFDKLVELIPARFYLPTDEKEKPWFQGLSKTEKATAKKESKENLKKVRRDRMDPEKSSKSTLDLLKESLENEKLKNESDDDEEDVKPMASGLGGDDRSVTYEELRQRLHRKIEEFRGNRNTGCSNREKKRNERNERRELFQKKRKRESESEDKKLVTTQSRVEMERNVEEATKELAFGHVKLGTEEEDGKNKKRKLSKLKELEKAKKLEEAKKDPETGEIILKKHSWKAATSRAAGVKVHDDPQRLMKSLRKEKKQQLKSIEKWKGRIETTQKMKSERQQKRSGNIAQKIHDKKMKRIAKREKKLMRPGFEGRKEGFINESTG
;
A
#
# COMPACT_ATOMS: atom_id res chain seq x y z
N MET A 1 -67.94 41.48 32.83
CA MET A 1 -67.29 40.47 33.70
C MET A 1 -67.52 39.14 33.01
N THR A 2 -66.59 38.40 32.40
CA THR A 2 -65.14 38.25 32.53
C THR A 2 -64.67 37.56 31.22
N ALA A 3 -63.50 37.92 30.69
CA ALA A 3 -62.81 37.22 29.58
C ALA A 3 -61.95 36.05 30.13
N PRO A 4 -61.09 35.33 29.36
CA PRO A 4 -61.10 34.88 27.94
C PRO A 4 -60.76 33.35 27.83
N ASP A 5 -60.66 32.79 26.60
CA ASP A 5 -59.42 32.11 26.13
C ASP A 5 -59.51 31.50 24.71
N THR A 6 -58.36 31.56 24.04
CA THR A 6 -57.92 31.20 22.66
C THR A 6 -58.05 29.69 22.32
N VAL A 7 -57.96 29.11 21.10
CA VAL A 7 -57.01 29.24 19.96
C VAL A 7 -57.56 28.45 18.73
N ALA A 8 -57.06 28.81 17.53
CA ALA A 8 -56.62 27.93 16.42
C ALA A 8 -57.50 27.73 15.17
N SER A 9 -56.87 28.06 14.04
CA SER A 9 -57.31 28.09 12.65
C SER A 9 -56.66 26.96 11.83
N SER A 10 -57.35 26.44 10.81
CA SER A 10 -56.73 25.95 9.57
C SER A 10 -57.80 25.73 8.48
N SER A 11 -57.68 26.41 7.35
CA SER A 11 -58.56 26.26 6.19
C SER A 11 -57.75 26.10 4.91
N GLN A 12 -58.08 25.07 4.13
CA GLN A 12 -57.43 24.66 2.89
C GLN A 12 -57.75 25.58 1.70
N VAL A 13 -56.79 25.82 0.81
CA VAL A 13 -57.01 26.49 -0.50
C VAL A 13 -56.47 25.61 -1.64
N LYS A 14 -57.35 25.33 -2.61
CA LYS A 14 -57.12 24.61 -3.88
C LYS A 14 -56.45 25.53 -4.92
N VAL A 15 -55.48 25.01 -5.68
CA VAL A 15 -54.91 25.70 -6.87
C VAL A 15 -55.02 24.80 -8.10
N LYS A 16 -55.67 25.31 -9.16
CA LYS A 16 -55.82 24.67 -10.49
C LYS A 16 -54.56 24.88 -11.35
N LYS A 17 -54.08 23.85 -12.04
CA LYS A 17 -52.96 23.91 -13.00
C LYS A 17 -53.43 24.26 -14.42
N LYS A 18 -52.80 25.25 -15.05
CA LYS A 18 -52.96 25.62 -16.48
C LYS A 18 -51.77 25.08 -17.27
N LYS A 19 -52.04 24.27 -18.30
CA LYS A 19 -51.06 23.63 -19.18
C LYS A 19 -50.82 24.52 -20.40
N GLN A 20 -49.61 25.06 -20.56
CA GLN A 20 -49.19 25.72 -21.81
C GLN A 20 -48.41 24.72 -22.67
N LYS A 21 -48.92 24.51 -23.90
CA LYS A 21 -48.19 23.90 -25.01
C LYS A 21 -47.35 24.98 -25.67
N THR A 22 -46.08 24.70 -25.94
CA THR A 22 -45.29 25.42 -26.93
C THR A 22 -44.76 24.40 -27.92
N ALA A 23 -45.35 24.42 -29.12
CA ALA A 23 -44.78 23.86 -30.33
C ALA A 23 -44.10 25.00 -31.08
N ALA A 24 -42.86 24.81 -31.53
CA ALA A 24 -42.31 25.47 -32.72
C ALA A 24 -40.92 24.89 -32.99
N VAL A 25 -40.87 23.98 -33.96
CA VAL A 25 -39.67 23.60 -34.71
C VAL A 25 -39.29 24.82 -35.57
N SER A 26 -38.14 25.42 -35.29
CA SER A 26 -37.52 26.40 -36.18
C SER A 26 -36.46 25.71 -37.02
N ASN A 27 -36.78 25.46 -38.29
CA ASN A 27 -35.82 25.16 -39.34
C ASN A 27 -34.93 26.40 -39.57
N SER A 28 -33.88 26.52 -38.78
CA SER A 28 -32.72 27.32 -39.14
C SER A 28 -31.79 26.44 -39.97
N GLY A 29 -31.35 26.92 -41.14
CA GLY A 29 -30.35 26.30 -42.02
C GLY A 29 -28.96 26.22 -41.37
N ILE A 30 -28.91 25.62 -40.18
CA ILE A 30 -27.72 25.25 -39.46
C ILE A 30 -27.28 23.95 -40.09
N ASP A 31 -26.09 23.94 -40.66
CA ASP A 31 -25.51 22.71 -41.19
C ASP A 31 -25.39 21.71 -40.03
N LEU A 32 -26.36 20.80 -39.95
CA LEU A 32 -26.46 19.78 -38.90
C LEU A 32 -25.16 18.99 -38.82
N LYS A 33 -24.46 18.80 -39.94
CA LYS A 33 -23.16 18.15 -39.98
C LYS A 33 -22.11 18.96 -39.23
N SER A 34 -22.04 20.27 -39.43
CA SER A 34 -21.15 21.16 -38.65
C SER A 34 -21.47 21.16 -37.16
N THR A 35 -22.75 21.13 -36.77
CA THR A 35 -23.15 21.08 -35.36
C THR A 35 -22.78 19.75 -34.73
N ILE A 36 -23.07 18.63 -35.40
CA ILE A 36 -22.69 17.29 -34.95
C ILE A 36 -21.17 17.18 -34.83
N HIS A 37 -20.42 17.71 -35.80
CA HIS A 37 -18.96 17.73 -35.76
C HIS A 37 -18.44 18.59 -34.59
N GLY A 38 -19.02 19.77 -34.37
CA GLY A 38 -18.68 20.61 -33.22
C GLY A 38 -18.97 19.94 -31.88
N HIS A 39 -20.07 19.19 -31.77
CA HIS A 39 -20.40 18.41 -30.57
C HIS A 39 -19.41 17.24 -30.39
N ALA A 40 -19.03 16.55 -31.46
CA ALA A 40 -18.03 15.48 -31.40
C ALA A 40 -16.69 16.00 -30.87
N LEU A 41 -16.19 17.11 -31.42
CA LEU A 41 -14.95 17.76 -30.95
C LEU A 41 -15.05 18.23 -29.50
N PHE A 42 -16.23 18.67 -29.06
CA PHE A 42 -16.47 19.04 -27.66
C PHE A 42 -16.39 17.84 -26.73
N PHE A 43 -17.02 16.71 -27.09
CA PHE A 43 -16.92 15.48 -26.31
C PHE A 43 -15.51 14.92 -26.29
N ASP A 44 -14.78 14.99 -27.40
CA ASP A 44 -13.37 14.60 -27.45
C ASP A 44 -12.57 15.37 -26.40
N LYS A 45 -12.65 16.71 -26.39
CA LYS A 45 -12.00 17.57 -25.39
C LYS A 45 -12.41 17.23 -23.95
N LEU A 46 -13.67 16.84 -23.71
CA LEU A 46 -14.10 16.41 -22.37
C LEU A 46 -13.42 15.12 -21.93
N VAL A 47 -13.25 14.16 -22.84
CA VAL A 47 -12.53 12.92 -22.56
C VAL A 47 -11.05 13.20 -22.28
N GLU A 48 -10.45 14.15 -22.98
CA GLU A 48 -9.05 14.57 -22.74
C GLU A 48 -8.78 15.10 -21.33
N LEU A 49 -9.77 15.73 -20.70
CA LEU A 49 -9.64 16.25 -19.34
C LEU A 49 -9.63 15.14 -18.28
N ILE A 50 -10.08 13.94 -18.63
CA ILE A 50 -10.15 12.80 -17.71
C ILE A 50 -8.89 11.95 -17.89
N PRO A 51 -8.14 11.66 -16.81
CA PRO A 51 -6.91 10.89 -16.94
C PRO A 51 -7.12 9.52 -17.61
N ALA A 52 -6.25 9.20 -18.56
CA ALA A 52 -6.27 7.94 -19.33
C ALA A 52 -6.36 6.67 -18.46
N ARG A 53 -5.85 6.73 -17.22
CA ARG A 53 -5.90 5.64 -16.23
C ARG A 53 -7.30 5.11 -15.91
N PHE A 54 -8.35 5.88 -16.18
CA PHE A 54 -9.73 5.47 -15.94
C PHE A 54 -10.38 4.77 -17.15
N TYR A 55 -9.82 4.95 -18.35
CA TYR A 55 -10.32 4.36 -19.58
C TYR A 55 -9.49 3.17 -20.05
N LEU A 56 -8.17 3.24 -19.89
CA LEU A 56 -7.28 2.13 -20.18
C LEU A 56 -7.18 1.21 -18.95
N PRO A 57 -7.39 -0.12 -19.11
CA PRO A 57 -7.07 -1.09 -18.08
C PRO A 57 -5.65 -0.85 -17.59
N THR A 58 -5.49 -0.45 -16.33
CA THR A 58 -4.16 -0.43 -15.73
C THR A 58 -3.83 -1.88 -15.45
N ASP A 59 -3.15 -2.54 -16.38
CA ASP A 59 -2.77 -3.93 -16.23
C ASP A 59 -1.97 -4.06 -14.93
N GLU A 60 -2.60 -4.57 -13.88
CA GLU A 60 -1.94 -4.82 -12.60
C GLU A 60 -0.78 -5.82 -12.77
N LYS A 61 -0.77 -6.54 -13.90
CA LYS A 61 0.27 -7.42 -14.42
C LYS A 61 1.51 -6.69 -14.92
N GLU A 62 1.41 -5.44 -15.38
CA GLU A 62 2.56 -4.64 -15.82
C GLU A 62 3.41 -4.11 -14.66
N LYS A 63 2.86 -4.10 -13.43
CA LYS A 63 3.69 -3.86 -12.24
C LYS A 63 4.61 -5.06 -12.08
N PRO A 64 5.93 -4.92 -12.28
CA PRO A 64 6.83 -6.07 -12.24
C PRO A 64 6.82 -6.62 -10.81
N TRP A 65 6.10 -7.71 -10.61
CA TRP A 65 6.01 -8.36 -9.32
C TRP A 65 7.29 -9.16 -9.12
N PHE A 66 8.30 -8.54 -8.51
CA PHE A 66 9.61 -9.15 -8.33
C PHE A 66 9.63 -10.30 -7.31
N GLN A 67 8.50 -10.73 -6.74
CA GLN A 67 8.51 -11.88 -5.81
C GLN A 67 8.43 -13.18 -6.61
N GLY A 68 9.28 -14.14 -6.28
CA GLY A 68 9.37 -15.43 -7.00
C GLY A 68 10.57 -15.56 -7.95
N LEU A 69 11.03 -14.47 -8.58
CA LEU A 69 12.15 -14.52 -9.53
C LEU A 69 13.52 -14.80 -8.89
N SER A 70 14.45 -15.38 -9.66
CA SER A 70 15.82 -15.63 -9.21
C SER A 70 16.59 -14.31 -8.99
N LYS A 71 17.75 -14.36 -8.31
CA LYS A 71 18.52 -13.14 -7.99
C LYS A 71 19.03 -12.42 -9.24
N THR A 72 19.39 -13.17 -10.28
CA THR A 72 19.87 -12.68 -11.58
C THR A 72 18.72 -12.06 -12.37
N GLU A 73 17.59 -12.75 -12.48
CA GLU A 73 16.37 -12.23 -13.13
C GLU A 73 15.82 -10.98 -12.44
N LYS A 74 15.88 -10.92 -11.10
CA LYS A 74 15.52 -9.71 -10.36
C LYS A 74 16.43 -8.53 -10.69
N ALA A 75 17.69 -8.79 -11.02
CA ALA A 75 18.64 -7.74 -11.37
C ALA A 75 18.40 -7.25 -12.80
N THR A 76 18.12 -8.14 -13.76
CA THR A 76 17.79 -7.78 -15.14
C THR A 76 16.46 -7.00 -15.21
N ALA A 77 15.39 -7.51 -14.60
CA ALA A 77 14.10 -6.84 -14.59
C ALA A 77 14.15 -5.46 -13.91
N LYS A 78 15.02 -5.27 -12.89
CA LYS A 78 15.27 -3.95 -12.28
C LYS A 78 16.10 -3.02 -13.16
N LYS A 79 17.01 -3.54 -14.00
CA LYS A 79 17.74 -2.74 -14.98
C LYS A 79 16.78 -2.27 -16.07
N GLU A 80 15.97 -3.17 -16.61
CA GLU A 80 14.92 -2.87 -17.60
C GLU A 80 13.94 -1.82 -17.07
N SER A 81 13.45 -1.97 -15.84
CA SER A 81 12.57 -0.96 -15.20
C SER A 81 13.23 0.43 -15.12
N LYS A 82 14.54 0.50 -14.83
CA LYS A 82 15.28 1.76 -14.78
C LYS A 82 15.51 2.35 -16.17
N GLU A 83 15.74 1.51 -17.17
CA GLU A 83 15.90 1.93 -18.56
C GLU A 83 14.58 2.43 -19.14
N ASN A 84 13.48 1.74 -18.87
CA ASN A 84 12.13 2.18 -19.23
C ASN A 84 11.80 3.53 -18.58
N LEU A 85 12.11 3.72 -17.29
CA LEU A 85 11.91 5.02 -16.64
C LEU A 85 12.77 6.14 -17.27
N LYS A 86 13.99 5.82 -17.71
CA LYS A 86 14.84 6.78 -18.44
C LYS A 86 14.28 7.08 -19.83
N LYS A 87 13.75 6.09 -20.55
CA LYS A 87 13.08 6.27 -21.85
C LYS A 87 11.85 7.16 -21.71
N VAL A 88 10.95 6.84 -20.79
CA VAL A 88 9.77 7.68 -20.48
C VAL A 88 10.16 9.12 -20.13
N ARG A 89 11.26 9.33 -19.40
CA ARG A 89 11.76 10.68 -19.11
C ARG A 89 12.30 11.41 -20.34
N ARG A 90 12.90 10.71 -21.30
CA ARG A 90 13.32 11.29 -22.58
C ARG A 90 12.13 11.56 -23.48
N ASP A 91 11.22 10.61 -23.62
CA ASP A 91 10.02 10.75 -24.45
C ASP A 91 9.12 11.88 -23.93
N ARG A 92 9.12 12.16 -22.61
CA ARG A 92 8.45 13.34 -22.04
C ARG A 92 9.07 14.68 -22.47
N MET A 93 10.33 14.67 -22.88
CA MET A 93 11.04 15.85 -23.38
C MET A 93 10.97 15.95 -24.92
N ASP A 94 10.47 14.93 -25.60
CA ASP A 94 10.28 14.93 -27.06
C ASP A 94 8.88 15.49 -27.39
N PRO A 95 8.76 16.58 -28.16
CA PRO A 95 7.47 17.22 -28.44
C PRO A 95 6.51 16.31 -29.22
N GLU A 96 7.02 15.46 -30.10
CA GLU A 96 6.21 14.53 -30.91
C GLU A 96 5.61 13.36 -30.10
N LYS A 97 6.27 12.97 -28.99
CA LYS A 97 5.83 11.83 -28.15
C LYS A 97 5.13 12.28 -26.87
N SER A 98 5.44 13.47 -26.37
CA SER A 98 4.85 14.02 -25.14
C SER A 98 3.43 14.55 -25.33
N SER A 99 2.97 14.72 -26.58
CA SER A 99 1.64 15.21 -26.93
C SER A 99 0.55 14.13 -27.01
N LYS A 100 0.85 12.86 -26.67
CA LYS A 100 -0.15 11.78 -26.75
C LYS A 100 -1.36 12.09 -25.86
N SER A 101 -2.51 12.33 -26.50
CA SER A 101 -3.78 12.56 -25.81
C SER A 101 -4.34 11.24 -25.24
N THR A 102 -5.27 11.35 -24.30
CA THR A 102 -5.97 10.18 -23.75
C THR A 102 -6.73 9.41 -24.84
N LEU A 103 -7.25 10.13 -25.83
CA LEU A 103 -7.89 9.56 -27.01
C LEU A 103 -6.90 8.86 -27.92
N ASP A 104 -5.68 9.39 -28.07
CA ASP A 104 -4.63 8.75 -28.86
C ASP A 104 -4.18 7.44 -28.22
N LEU A 105 -4.05 7.40 -26.90
CA LEU A 105 -3.77 6.16 -26.17
C LEU A 105 -4.90 5.13 -26.31
N LEU A 106 -6.16 5.58 -26.34
CA LEU A 106 -7.30 4.70 -26.56
C LEU A 106 -7.31 4.16 -28.00
N LYS A 107 -7.05 5.01 -29.00
CA LYS A 107 -6.90 4.60 -30.41
C LYS A 107 -5.75 3.61 -30.57
N GLU A 108 -4.59 3.89 -29.97
CA GLU A 108 -3.41 3.00 -29.98
C GLU A 108 -3.74 1.64 -29.34
N SER A 109 -4.51 1.60 -28.24
CA SER A 109 -4.95 0.33 -27.64
C SER A 109 -5.90 -0.46 -28.54
N LEU A 110 -6.86 0.21 -29.19
CA LEU A 110 -7.80 -0.43 -30.10
C LEU A 110 -7.11 -0.94 -31.37
N GLU A 111 -6.13 -0.19 -31.89
CA GLU A 111 -5.33 -0.60 -33.03
C GLU A 111 -4.42 -1.78 -32.68
N ASN A 112 -3.79 -1.78 -31.49
CA ASN A 112 -3.04 -2.93 -31.00
C ASN A 112 -3.92 -4.18 -30.79
N GLU A 113 -5.16 -4.02 -30.29
CA GLU A 113 -6.10 -5.14 -30.21
C GLU A 113 -6.54 -5.63 -31.59
N LYS A 114 -6.80 -4.72 -32.54
CA LYS A 114 -7.10 -5.10 -33.93
C LYS A 114 -5.95 -5.84 -34.58
N LEU A 115 -4.72 -5.32 -34.49
CA LEU A 115 -3.53 -5.98 -35.02
C LEU A 115 -3.27 -7.35 -34.36
N LYS A 116 -3.62 -7.49 -33.09
CA LYS A 116 -3.53 -8.78 -32.38
C LYS A 116 -4.56 -9.78 -32.90
N ASN A 117 -5.77 -9.33 -33.26
CA ASN A 117 -6.80 -10.18 -33.85
C ASN A 117 -6.53 -10.49 -35.34
N GLU A 118 -5.93 -9.56 -36.09
CA GLU A 118 -5.56 -9.75 -37.51
C GLU A 118 -4.33 -10.65 -37.72
N SER A 119 -3.53 -10.88 -36.67
CA SER A 119 -2.39 -11.82 -36.71
C SER A 119 -2.79 -13.26 -36.33
N ASP A 120 -4.04 -13.50 -35.95
CA ASP A 120 -4.59 -14.77 -35.49
C ASP A 120 -5.73 -15.21 -36.43
N ASP A 121 -5.47 -15.12 -37.75
CA ASP A 121 -6.39 -15.52 -38.82
C ASP A 121 -6.40 -17.05 -39.01
N ASP A 122 -6.95 -17.74 -38.01
CA ASP A 122 -7.67 -18.99 -38.19
C ASP A 122 -9.14 -18.71 -37.83
N GLU A 123 -10.02 -18.88 -38.82
CA GLU A 123 -11.45 -18.61 -38.74
C GLU A 123 -12.13 -19.16 -37.48
N GLU A 124 -12.59 -18.29 -36.58
CA GLU A 124 -13.83 -18.52 -35.83
C GLU A 124 -14.56 -17.19 -35.56
N ASP A 125 -15.83 -17.12 -35.99
CA ASP A 125 -16.79 -16.04 -35.75
C ASP A 125 -16.82 -15.58 -34.28
N VAL A 126 -16.34 -14.36 -34.00
CA VAL A 126 -16.44 -13.77 -32.65
C VAL A 126 -17.57 -12.74 -32.56
N LYS A 127 -18.69 -13.21 -32.02
CA LYS A 127 -19.82 -12.42 -31.50
C LYS A 127 -19.33 -11.46 -30.40
N PRO A 128 -19.75 -10.18 -30.38
CA PRO A 128 -19.24 -9.21 -29.40
C PRO A 128 -19.64 -9.61 -27.97
N MET A 129 -18.65 -9.78 -27.10
CA MET A 129 -18.80 -10.06 -25.67
C MET A 129 -19.41 -8.87 -24.93
N ALA A 130 -20.74 -8.86 -24.85
CA ALA A 130 -21.50 -8.17 -23.80
C ALA A 130 -22.38 -9.19 -23.08
N SER A 131 -21.77 -10.11 -22.33
CA SER A 131 -22.50 -11.09 -21.51
C SER A 131 -21.91 -11.20 -20.11
N GLY A 132 -21.98 -10.09 -19.37
CA GLY A 132 -21.83 -10.07 -17.91
C GLY A 132 -23.12 -10.41 -17.15
N LEU A 133 -24.05 -11.15 -17.77
CA LEU A 133 -25.31 -11.62 -17.17
C LEU A 133 -25.68 -13.01 -17.72
N GLY A 134 -24.74 -13.95 -17.70
CA GLY A 134 -25.06 -15.37 -17.87
C GLY A 134 -25.49 -15.95 -16.53
N GLY A 135 -26.79 -15.93 -16.24
CA GLY A 135 -27.32 -16.47 -14.99
C GLY A 135 -28.83 -16.49 -14.90
N ASP A 136 -29.40 -17.56 -15.45
CA ASP A 136 -30.74 -18.10 -15.19
C ASP A 136 -31.93 -17.45 -15.94
N ASP A 137 -32.05 -17.78 -17.23
CA ASP A 137 -33.36 -17.89 -17.90
C ASP A 137 -34.05 -19.22 -17.51
N ARG A 138 -34.24 -19.41 -16.20
CA ARG A 138 -35.31 -20.28 -15.69
C ARG A 138 -36.43 -19.36 -15.29
N SER A 139 -37.63 -19.59 -15.78
CA SER A 139 -38.84 -18.84 -15.41
C SER A 139 -39.02 -18.89 -13.88
N VAL A 140 -38.54 -17.84 -13.21
CA VAL A 140 -38.55 -17.67 -11.75
C VAL A 140 -39.97 -17.33 -11.32
N THR A 141 -40.56 -18.13 -10.43
CA THR A 141 -41.87 -17.86 -9.85
C THR A 141 -41.80 -16.56 -9.03
N TYR A 142 -42.87 -15.76 -9.02
CA TYR A 142 -42.91 -14.45 -8.33
C TYR A 142 -42.39 -14.47 -6.88
N GLU A 143 -42.60 -15.59 -6.18
CA GLU A 143 -42.14 -15.80 -4.80
C GLU A 143 -40.60 -15.93 -4.69
N GLU A 144 -39.93 -16.58 -5.63
CA GLU A 144 -38.47 -16.68 -5.67
C GLU A 144 -37.82 -15.32 -5.92
N LEU A 145 -38.46 -14.47 -6.74
CA LEU A 145 -37.99 -13.10 -6.97
C LEU A 145 -38.07 -12.26 -5.70
N ARG A 146 -39.16 -12.39 -4.93
CA ARG A 146 -39.30 -11.74 -3.62
C ARG A 146 -38.25 -12.22 -2.64
N GLN A 147 -38.01 -13.53 -2.55
CA GLN A 147 -36.98 -14.07 -1.67
C GLN A 147 -35.57 -13.61 -2.06
N ARG A 148 -35.27 -13.54 -3.36
CA ARG A 148 -33.99 -13.02 -3.88
C ARG A 148 -33.81 -11.55 -3.55
N LEU A 149 -34.88 -10.74 -3.66
CA LEU A 149 -34.87 -9.34 -3.25
C LEU A 149 -34.64 -9.19 -1.75
N HIS A 150 -35.32 -9.98 -0.91
CA HIS A 150 -35.10 -9.97 0.54
C HIS A 150 -33.66 -10.33 0.91
N ARG A 151 -33.10 -11.38 0.30
CA ARG A 151 -31.69 -11.77 0.49
C ARG A 151 -30.72 -10.66 0.09
N LYS A 152 -31.01 -9.96 -1.02
CA LYS A 152 -30.18 -8.84 -1.49
C LYS A 152 -30.27 -7.63 -0.56
N ILE A 153 -31.46 -7.31 -0.05
CA ILE A 153 -31.67 -6.23 0.92
C ILE A 153 -30.95 -6.55 2.24
N GLU A 154 -30.98 -7.80 2.69
CA GLU A 154 -30.31 -8.25 3.90
C GLU A 154 -28.78 -8.20 3.78
N GLU A 155 -28.22 -8.58 2.62
CA GLU A 155 -26.80 -8.40 2.28
C GLU A 155 -26.40 -6.91 2.36
N PHE A 156 -27.21 -6.01 1.79
CA PHE A 156 -26.96 -4.57 1.86
C PHE A 156 -27.19 -3.95 3.25
N ARG A 157 -27.95 -4.61 4.12
CA ARG A 157 -28.12 -4.20 5.53
C ARG A 157 -26.96 -4.70 6.39
N GLY A 158 -26.50 -5.94 6.20
CA GLY A 158 -25.33 -6.51 6.87
C GLY A 158 -24.05 -5.72 6.59
N ASN A 159 -23.87 -5.25 5.35
CA ASN A 159 -22.70 -4.45 4.97
C ASN A 159 -22.69 -3.02 5.52
N ARG A 160 -23.78 -2.52 6.11
CA ARG A 160 -23.84 -1.18 6.74
C ARG A 160 -23.46 -1.21 8.23
N ASN A 161 -23.55 -2.36 8.91
CA ASN A 161 -23.36 -2.45 10.36
C ASN A 161 -21.96 -2.87 10.83
N THR A 162 -21.00 -3.14 9.92
CA THR A 162 -19.61 -3.51 10.25
C THR A 162 -18.61 -2.36 10.17
N GLY A 163 -19.07 -1.13 9.92
CA GLY A 163 -18.22 0.06 9.73
C GLY A 163 -17.78 0.81 10.99
N CYS A 164 -18.33 0.48 12.17
CA CYS A 164 -18.09 1.28 13.38
C CYS A 164 -16.74 0.96 14.07
N SER A 165 -16.27 -0.29 14.09
CA SER A 165 -15.00 -0.62 14.79
C SER A 165 -13.75 -0.19 14.01
N ASN A 166 -13.85 -0.10 12.68
CA ASN A 166 -12.72 0.29 11.84
C ASN A 166 -12.51 1.81 11.82
N ARG A 167 -13.57 2.61 12.00
CA ARG A 167 -13.46 4.07 12.14
C ARG A 167 -12.74 4.48 13.44
N GLU A 168 -13.03 3.80 14.55
CA GLU A 168 -12.39 4.05 15.86
C GLU A 168 -10.88 3.76 15.80
N LYS A 169 -10.49 2.60 15.25
CA LYS A 169 -9.07 2.22 15.06
C LYS A 169 -8.33 3.20 14.15
N LYS A 170 -8.95 3.63 13.04
CA LYS A 170 -8.35 4.59 12.10
C LYS A 170 -8.24 6.00 12.69
N ARG A 171 -9.11 6.36 13.64
CA ARG A 171 -9.05 7.62 14.39
C ARG A 171 -7.93 7.60 15.44
N ASN A 172 -7.79 6.50 16.17
CA ASN A 172 -6.69 6.33 17.14
C ASN A 172 -5.31 6.33 16.48
N GLU A 173 -5.15 5.62 15.35
CA GLU A 173 -3.89 5.61 14.60
C GLU A 173 -3.52 7.00 14.05
N ARG A 174 -4.51 7.80 13.66
CA ARG A 174 -4.31 9.21 13.23
C ARG A 174 -3.90 10.11 14.40
N ASN A 175 -4.44 9.89 15.59
CA ASN A 175 -4.10 10.65 16.80
C ASN A 175 -2.69 10.32 17.30
N GLU A 176 -2.30 9.04 17.35
CA GLU A 176 -0.93 8.64 17.72
C GLU A 176 0.12 9.22 16.75
N ARG A 177 -0.20 9.28 15.45
CA ARG A 177 0.68 9.88 14.44
C ARG A 177 0.82 11.39 14.60
N ARG A 178 -0.22 12.10 15.09
CA ARG A 178 -0.16 13.53 15.40
C ARG A 178 0.65 13.81 16.66
N GLU A 179 0.49 13.02 17.72
CA GLU A 179 1.29 13.16 18.95
C GLU A 179 2.79 12.93 18.70
N LEU A 180 3.12 11.94 17.86
CA LEU A 180 4.52 11.67 17.47
C LEU A 180 5.14 12.82 16.68
N PHE A 181 4.34 13.54 15.89
CA PHE A 181 4.78 14.69 15.10
C PHE A 181 4.92 15.96 15.95
N GLN A 182 4.03 16.17 16.94
CA GLN A 182 4.15 17.28 17.88
C GLN A 182 5.30 17.11 18.87
N LYS A 183 5.59 15.88 19.34
CA LYS A 183 6.79 15.59 20.16
C LYS A 183 8.11 15.84 19.43
N LYS A 184 8.12 15.89 18.09
CA LYS A 184 9.30 16.24 17.29
C LYS A 184 9.47 17.75 17.05
N ARG A 185 8.42 18.55 17.18
CA ARG A 185 8.47 20.01 16.97
C ARG A 185 8.73 20.82 18.25
N LYS A 186 8.62 20.21 19.43
CA LYS A 186 8.77 20.90 20.73
C LYS A 186 10.19 20.84 21.33
N ARG A 187 11.21 20.47 20.55
CA ARG A 187 12.61 20.38 21.02
C ARG A 187 13.53 21.46 20.43
N GLU A 188 12.97 22.45 19.75
CA GLU A 188 13.74 23.41 18.94
C GLU A 188 13.22 24.86 19.03
N SER A 189 12.54 25.24 20.12
CA SER A 189 12.16 26.66 20.34
C SER A 189 12.38 27.08 21.80
N GLU A 190 13.64 27.14 22.22
CA GLU A 190 14.03 27.88 23.42
C GLU A 190 15.50 28.26 23.31
N SER A 191 15.74 29.40 22.67
CA SER A 191 16.91 30.26 22.90
C SER A 191 16.60 31.63 22.31
N GLU A 192 16.53 32.60 23.20
CA GLU A 192 16.26 34.01 23.01
C GLU A 192 17.26 34.67 22.05
N ASP A 193 16.90 35.83 21.47
CA ASP A 193 17.80 36.98 21.51
C ASP A 193 17.09 38.29 21.15
N LYS A 194 17.34 39.28 21.99
CA LYS A 194 16.82 40.65 21.95
C LYS A 194 17.77 41.55 21.15
N LYS A 195 17.19 42.33 20.22
CA LYS A 195 17.71 43.57 19.61
C LYS A 195 17.69 44.71 20.65
N LEU A 196 18.40 45.85 20.62
CA LEU A 196 19.35 46.59 19.75
C LEU A 196 19.80 47.85 20.55
N VAL A 197 20.76 48.63 20.00
CA VAL A 197 21.15 50.08 20.22
C VAL A 197 22.68 50.17 20.34
N THR A 198 23.50 51.01 19.67
CA THR A 198 23.34 52.09 18.68
C THR A 198 24.75 52.44 18.09
N THR A 199 24.75 52.96 16.85
CA THR A 199 25.73 53.76 16.05
C THR A 199 27.06 54.22 16.69
N GLN A 200 28.22 54.40 16.05
CA GLN A 200 28.67 55.01 14.77
C GLN A 200 30.10 54.47 14.49
N SER A 201 30.55 54.17 13.26
CA SER A 201 31.20 55.14 12.37
C SER A 201 31.42 54.51 10.99
N ARG A 202 30.98 55.22 9.95
CA ARG A 202 31.10 54.91 8.52
C ARG A 202 32.04 56.01 8.00
N VAL A 203 33.14 55.71 7.30
CA VAL A 203 33.19 55.89 5.83
C VAL A 203 34.46 55.27 5.18
N GLU A 204 35.37 54.61 5.90
CA GLU A 204 36.63 54.10 5.28
C GLU A 204 36.76 52.57 5.12
N MET A 205 35.79 51.78 5.59
CA MET A 205 35.83 50.31 5.52
C MET A 205 35.05 49.68 4.34
N GLU A 206 34.43 50.47 3.45
CA GLU A 206 33.56 49.90 2.40
C GLU A 206 34.36 49.17 1.29
N ARG A 207 35.66 49.47 1.07
CA ARG A 207 36.45 48.76 0.03
C ARG A 207 37.07 47.43 0.50
N ASN A 208 37.50 47.34 1.76
CA ASN A 208 38.13 46.11 2.28
C ASN A 208 37.10 45.10 2.83
N VAL A 209 35.92 45.56 3.23
CA VAL A 209 34.83 44.67 3.66
C VAL A 209 34.15 44.02 2.45
N GLU A 210 34.08 44.67 1.29
CA GLU A 210 33.53 44.07 0.07
C GLU A 210 34.42 42.97 -0.54
N GLU A 211 35.73 43.01 -0.32
CA GLU A 211 36.64 41.92 -0.67
C GLU A 211 36.53 40.75 0.32
N ALA A 212 36.55 41.03 1.63
CA ALA A 212 36.46 40.00 2.67
C ALA A 212 35.08 39.31 2.74
N THR A 213 33.99 40.02 2.40
CA THR A 213 32.62 39.45 2.37
C THR A 213 32.34 38.60 1.13
N LYS A 214 33.13 38.74 0.06
CA LYS A 214 33.10 37.82 -1.08
C LYS A 214 33.80 36.49 -0.76
N GLU A 215 34.75 36.49 0.20
CA GLU A 215 35.50 35.30 0.61
C GLU A 215 34.93 34.60 1.85
N LEU A 216 34.26 35.34 2.74
CA LEU A 216 33.57 34.80 3.92
C LEU A 216 32.09 34.51 3.63
N ALA A 217 31.84 33.48 2.82
CA ALA A 217 30.52 32.85 2.80
C ALA A 217 30.23 32.22 4.17
N PHE A 218 29.33 32.84 4.92
CA PHE A 218 28.84 32.38 6.22
C PHE A 218 28.20 30.98 6.06
N GLY A 219 28.99 29.93 6.28
CA GLY A 219 28.51 28.56 6.14
C GLY A 219 29.57 27.46 6.18
N HIS A 220 30.84 27.74 5.83
CA HIS A 220 31.91 26.75 5.96
C HIS A 220 33.29 27.40 5.89
N VAL A 221 34.03 27.41 7.01
CA VAL A 221 35.45 27.79 7.00
C VAL A 221 36.22 26.61 6.40
N LYS A 222 36.55 26.70 5.10
CA LYS A 222 37.46 25.75 4.44
C LYS A 222 38.89 26.03 4.90
N LEU A 223 39.28 25.45 6.04
CA LEU A 223 40.69 25.39 6.42
C LEU A 223 41.38 24.41 5.47
N GLY A 224 42.25 24.94 4.61
CA GLY A 224 42.91 24.23 3.52
C GLY A 224 43.57 22.92 3.93
N THR A 225 43.03 21.83 3.38
CA THR A 225 43.78 20.71 2.80
C THR A 225 42.94 20.21 1.62
N GLU A 226 43.03 20.92 0.51
CA GLU A 226 42.32 20.62 -0.74
C GLU A 226 42.88 19.39 -1.46
N GLU A 227 42.96 18.23 -0.82
CA GLU A 227 43.31 16.99 -1.52
C GLU A 227 42.64 15.74 -0.93
N GLU A 228 41.33 15.73 -0.63
CA GLU A 228 40.66 14.41 -0.50
C GLU A 228 39.13 14.33 -0.68
N ASP A 229 38.43 15.43 -0.92
CA ASP A 229 36.95 15.42 -0.89
C ASP A 229 36.27 14.95 -2.20
N GLY A 230 37.04 14.52 -3.20
CA GLY A 230 36.54 13.95 -4.45
C GLY A 230 36.37 12.43 -4.47
N LYS A 231 36.76 11.70 -3.41
CA LYS A 231 36.78 10.22 -3.43
C LYS A 231 35.46 9.64 -2.91
N ASN A 232 34.62 9.17 -3.84
CA ASN A 232 33.54 8.17 -3.69
C ASN A 232 33.21 7.79 -2.24
N LYS A 233 32.01 8.16 -1.74
CA LYS A 233 31.48 7.80 -0.40
C LYS A 233 31.94 6.39 0.04
N LYS A 234 33.10 6.30 0.70
CA LYS A 234 33.66 5.01 1.12
C LYS A 234 32.63 4.39 2.05
N ARG A 235 32.29 3.11 1.81
CA ARG A 235 31.36 2.38 2.66
C ARG A 235 31.82 2.54 4.11
N LYS A 236 30.93 2.98 5.00
CA LYS A 236 31.21 3.08 6.44
C LYS A 236 31.79 1.76 6.91
N LEU A 237 32.89 1.81 7.65
CA LEU A 237 33.53 0.63 8.21
C LEU A 237 32.53 -0.09 9.12
N SER A 238 32.69 -1.41 9.28
CA SER A 238 31.86 -2.14 10.24
C SER A 238 32.17 -1.64 11.65
N LYS A 239 31.15 -1.54 12.51
CA LYS A 239 31.29 -1.10 13.92
C LYS A 239 32.32 -1.94 14.71
N LEU A 240 32.54 -3.20 14.32
CA LEU A 240 33.57 -4.06 14.89
C LEU A 240 34.99 -3.55 14.56
N LYS A 241 35.23 -3.19 13.29
CA LYS A 241 36.50 -2.61 12.86
C LYS A 241 36.72 -1.23 13.49
N GLU A 242 35.66 -0.44 13.68
CA GLU A 242 35.72 0.83 14.41
C GLU A 242 36.08 0.60 15.89
N LEU A 243 35.53 -0.43 16.53
CA LEU A 243 35.86 -0.79 17.91
C LEU A 243 37.32 -1.21 18.05
N GLU A 244 37.81 -2.06 17.13
CA GLU A 244 39.22 -2.47 17.12
C GLU A 244 40.15 -1.27 16.93
N LYS A 245 39.82 -0.35 16.03
CA LYS A 245 40.57 0.90 15.83
C LYS A 245 40.56 1.78 17.08
N ALA A 246 39.40 1.95 17.71
CA ALA A 246 39.25 2.72 18.95
C ALA A 246 40.10 2.14 20.09
N LYS A 247 40.11 0.80 20.25
CA LYS A 247 40.95 0.13 21.24
C LYS A 247 42.45 0.30 20.99
N LYS A 248 42.88 0.11 19.74
CA LYS A 248 44.29 0.32 19.34
C LYS A 248 44.75 1.76 19.59
N LEU A 249 43.86 2.73 19.34
CA LEU A 249 44.13 4.13 19.66
C LEU A 249 44.16 4.38 21.16
N GLU A 250 43.34 3.70 21.96
CA GLU A 250 43.38 3.80 23.42
C GLU A 250 44.68 3.20 23.99
N GLU A 251 45.13 2.08 23.44
CA GLU A 251 46.40 1.43 23.81
C GLU A 251 47.59 2.35 23.49
N ALA A 252 47.67 2.89 22.27
CA ALA A 252 48.74 3.80 21.86
C ALA A 252 48.75 5.15 22.61
N LYS A 253 47.66 5.50 23.29
CA LYS A 253 47.57 6.71 24.14
C LYS A 253 48.10 6.47 25.57
N LYS A 254 48.23 5.21 26.00
CA LYS A 254 48.69 4.83 27.34
C LYS A 254 50.21 4.78 27.46
N ASP A 255 50.94 4.81 26.35
CA ASP A 255 52.40 4.83 26.32
C ASP A 255 52.93 6.17 26.89
N PRO A 256 53.89 6.18 27.83
CA PRO A 256 54.26 7.39 28.58
C PRO A 256 54.97 8.46 27.74
N GLU A 257 55.79 8.08 26.76
CA GLU A 257 56.59 9.04 25.97
C GLU A 257 55.87 9.46 24.67
N THR A 258 55.29 8.50 23.96
CA THR A 258 54.64 8.72 22.67
C THR A 258 53.15 9.02 22.81
N GLY A 259 52.52 8.62 23.92
CA GLY A 259 51.08 8.74 24.15
C GLY A 259 50.62 10.18 24.20
N GLU A 260 51.36 11.10 24.84
CA GLU A 260 50.99 12.52 24.87
C GLU A 260 51.00 13.16 23.47
N ILE A 261 52.00 12.81 22.66
CA ILE A 261 52.13 13.32 21.28
C ILE A 261 50.99 12.75 20.43
N ILE A 262 50.67 11.45 20.58
CA ILE A 262 49.58 10.79 19.88
C ILE A 262 48.23 11.37 20.32
N LEU A 263 48.04 11.63 21.61
CA LEU A 263 46.86 12.27 22.18
C LEU A 263 46.62 13.64 21.57
N LYS A 264 47.65 14.51 21.56
CA LYS A 264 47.59 15.84 20.95
C LYS A 264 47.31 15.75 19.45
N LYS A 265 48.06 14.94 18.70
CA LYS A 265 47.83 14.78 17.25
C LYS A 265 46.42 14.27 16.94
N HIS A 266 45.93 13.31 17.72
CA HIS A 266 44.60 12.74 17.53
C HIS A 266 43.49 13.71 17.92
N SER A 267 43.65 14.50 18.99
CA SER A 267 42.64 15.49 19.41
C SER A 267 42.48 16.58 18.36
N TRP A 268 43.58 17.11 17.82
CA TRP A 268 43.56 18.07 16.72
C TRP A 268 42.94 17.49 15.45
N LYS A 269 43.34 16.28 15.03
CA LYS A 269 42.74 15.59 13.87
C LYS A 269 41.24 15.32 14.04
N ALA A 270 40.81 14.96 15.25
CA ALA A 270 39.40 14.76 15.54
C ALA A 270 38.63 16.08 15.54
N ALA A 271 39.20 17.17 16.05
CA ALA A 271 38.61 18.50 16.01
C ALA A 271 38.45 19.02 14.58
N THR A 272 39.49 18.90 13.73
CA THR A 272 39.42 19.28 12.32
C THR A 272 38.39 18.44 11.56
N SER A 273 38.36 17.12 11.79
CA SER A 273 37.36 16.23 11.18
C SER A 273 35.92 16.58 11.60
N ARG A 274 35.70 16.96 12.87
CA ARG A 274 34.38 17.41 13.34
C ARG A 274 34.00 18.77 12.76
N ALA A 275 34.94 19.71 12.64
CA ALA A 275 34.72 21.00 11.98
C ALA A 275 34.38 20.84 10.50
N ALA A 276 35.01 19.88 9.81
CA ALA A 276 34.67 19.46 8.46
C ALA A 276 33.30 18.72 8.35
N GLY A 277 32.62 18.45 9.47
CA GLY A 277 31.30 17.82 9.51
C GLY A 277 31.31 16.28 9.53
N VAL A 278 32.47 15.65 9.66
CA VAL A 278 32.60 14.18 9.77
C VAL A 278 32.25 13.73 11.19
N LYS A 279 31.34 12.74 11.29
CA LYS A 279 30.94 12.13 12.56
C LYS A 279 32.01 11.16 13.06
N VAL A 280 32.83 11.63 14.00
CA VAL A 280 33.92 10.87 14.63
C VAL A 280 33.38 9.91 15.70
N HIS A 281 33.77 8.63 15.67
CA HIS A 281 33.30 7.56 16.57
C HIS A 281 34.47 6.83 17.23
N ASP A 282 35.05 7.40 18.29
CA ASP A 282 36.30 6.88 18.89
C ASP A 282 36.12 6.19 20.24
N ASP A 283 34.91 6.24 20.82
CA ASP A 283 34.66 5.71 22.17
C ASP A 283 34.41 4.19 22.14
N PRO A 284 35.33 3.34 22.64
CA PRO A 284 35.20 1.88 22.55
C PRO A 284 33.99 1.36 23.35
N GLN A 285 33.69 1.97 24.51
CA GLN A 285 32.55 1.61 25.34
C GLN A 285 31.20 1.90 24.64
N ARG A 286 31.08 3.02 23.93
CA ARG A 286 29.84 3.37 23.20
C ARG A 286 29.65 2.47 21.99
N LEU A 287 30.72 2.16 21.27
CA LEU A 287 30.72 1.19 20.17
C LEU A 287 30.28 -0.19 20.67
N MET A 288 30.82 -0.67 21.80
CA MET A 288 30.40 -1.94 22.41
C MET A 288 28.93 -1.94 22.83
N LYS A 289 28.42 -0.86 23.45
CA LYS A 289 27.00 -0.70 23.80
C LYS A 289 26.12 -0.73 22.54
N SER A 290 26.56 -0.11 21.45
CA SER A 290 25.82 -0.11 20.17
C SER A 290 25.73 -1.52 19.58
N LEU A 291 26.82 -2.29 19.60
CA LEU A 291 26.87 -3.68 19.14
C LEU A 291 25.98 -4.59 19.99
N ARG A 292 25.97 -4.41 21.32
CA ARG A 292 25.07 -5.15 22.22
C ARG A 292 23.59 -4.86 21.91
N LYS A 293 23.24 -3.59 21.63
CA LYS A 293 21.88 -3.22 21.23
C LYS A 293 21.47 -3.87 19.91
N GLU A 294 22.37 -3.87 18.92
CA GLU A 294 22.15 -4.50 17.61
C GLU A 294 21.96 -6.02 17.75
N LYS A 295 22.83 -6.70 18.50
CA LYS A 295 22.66 -8.13 18.82
C LYS A 295 21.32 -8.42 19.51
N LYS A 296 20.92 -7.60 20.50
CA LYS A 296 19.62 -7.75 21.18
C LYS A 296 18.44 -7.57 20.22
N GLN A 297 18.52 -6.64 19.27
CA GLN A 297 17.50 -6.46 18.24
C GLN A 297 17.43 -7.66 17.30
N GLN A 298 18.57 -8.20 16.88
CA GLN A 298 18.65 -9.39 16.04
C GLN A 298 18.04 -10.60 16.75
N LEU A 299 18.38 -10.84 18.03
CA LEU A 299 17.80 -11.93 18.83
C LEU A 299 16.27 -11.82 18.91
N LYS A 300 15.74 -10.62 19.21
CA LYS A 300 14.28 -10.37 19.21
C LYS A 300 13.66 -10.62 17.84
N SER A 301 14.35 -10.27 16.75
CA SER A 301 13.87 -10.52 15.40
C SER A 301 13.82 -12.02 15.08
N ILE A 302 14.85 -12.76 15.49
CA ILE A 302 14.94 -14.23 15.31
C ILE A 302 13.83 -14.91 16.11
N GLU A 303 13.65 -14.55 17.37
CA GLU A 303 12.60 -15.10 18.23
C GLU A 303 11.20 -14.84 17.66
N LYS A 304 10.92 -13.60 17.23
CA LYS A 304 9.64 -13.28 16.56
C LYS A 304 9.44 -14.08 15.27
N TRP A 305 10.51 -14.31 14.52
CA TRP A 305 10.42 -15.11 13.30
C TRP A 305 10.17 -16.58 13.59
N LYS A 306 10.86 -17.16 14.58
CA LYS A 306 10.59 -18.51 15.10
C LYS A 306 9.13 -18.65 15.53
N GLY A 307 8.62 -17.74 16.35
CA GLY A 307 7.20 -17.75 16.76
C GLY A 307 6.22 -17.68 15.57
N ARG A 308 6.54 -16.94 14.50
CA ARG A 308 5.71 -16.93 13.27
C ARG A 308 5.75 -18.26 12.51
N ILE A 309 6.90 -18.92 12.48
CA ILE A 309 7.05 -20.24 11.84
C ILE A 309 6.27 -21.28 12.65
N GLU A 310 6.45 -21.30 13.97
CA GLU A 310 5.77 -22.22 14.89
C GLU A 310 4.25 -22.05 14.83
N THR A 311 3.74 -20.82 14.86
CA THR A 311 2.29 -20.56 14.71
C THR A 311 1.77 -21.06 13.37
N THR A 312 2.52 -20.83 12.27
CA THR A 312 2.14 -21.36 10.95
C THR A 312 2.13 -22.88 10.93
N GLN A 313 3.14 -23.53 11.51
CA GLN A 313 3.22 -24.99 11.61
C GLN A 313 2.09 -25.55 12.47
N LYS A 314 1.79 -24.93 13.61
CA LYS A 314 0.67 -25.30 14.49
C LYS A 314 -0.67 -25.20 13.76
N MET A 315 -0.93 -24.10 13.05
CA MET A 315 -2.16 -23.96 12.26
C MET A 315 -2.27 -25.01 11.15
N LYS A 316 -1.14 -25.40 10.53
CA LYS A 316 -1.10 -26.49 9.54
C LYS A 316 -1.38 -27.85 10.19
N SER A 317 -0.75 -28.17 11.32
CA SER A 317 -0.94 -29.44 12.02
C SER A 317 -2.36 -29.57 12.58
N GLU A 318 -2.93 -28.51 13.16
CA GLU A 318 -4.32 -28.49 13.63
C GLU A 318 -5.32 -28.73 12.49
N ARG A 319 -5.12 -28.10 11.32
CA ARG A 319 -5.94 -28.36 10.13
C ARG A 319 -5.82 -29.81 9.69
N GLN A 320 -4.61 -30.37 9.72
CA GLN A 320 -4.39 -31.77 9.35
C GLN A 320 -5.01 -32.74 10.36
N GLN A 321 -4.91 -32.45 11.66
CA GLN A 321 -5.57 -33.22 12.73
C GLN A 321 -7.10 -33.18 12.61
N LYS A 322 -7.69 -32.01 12.29
CA LYS A 322 -9.13 -31.91 12.03
C LYS A 322 -9.55 -32.76 10.83
N ARG A 323 -8.74 -32.76 9.76
CA ARG A 323 -8.99 -33.60 8.58
C ARG A 323 -8.88 -35.09 8.92
N SER A 324 -7.84 -35.51 9.61
CA SER A 324 -7.68 -36.92 10.01
C SER A 324 -8.80 -37.37 10.95
N GLY A 325 -9.21 -36.52 11.90
CA GLY A 325 -10.36 -36.75 12.77
C GLY A 325 -11.66 -36.93 11.99
N ASN A 326 -11.97 -36.03 11.04
CA ASN A 326 -13.17 -36.13 10.20
C ASN A 326 -13.14 -37.38 9.31
N ILE A 327 -11.97 -37.79 8.79
CA ILE A 327 -11.81 -39.02 8.01
C ILE A 327 -12.04 -40.25 8.91
N ALA A 328 -11.44 -40.28 10.09
CA ALA A 328 -11.62 -41.35 11.07
C ALA A 328 -13.10 -41.49 11.49
N GLN A 329 -13.78 -40.37 11.74
CA GLN A 329 -15.21 -40.36 12.06
C GLN A 329 -16.04 -40.90 10.89
N LYS A 330 -15.76 -40.48 9.64
CA LYS A 330 -16.44 -41.04 8.45
C LYS A 330 -16.22 -42.55 8.30
N ILE A 331 -15.02 -43.04 8.60
CA ILE A 331 -14.71 -44.47 8.59
C ILE A 331 -15.51 -45.20 9.68
N HIS A 332 -15.53 -44.65 10.89
CA HIS A 332 -16.29 -45.19 12.02
C HIS A 332 -17.79 -45.24 11.71
N ASP A 333 -18.38 -44.16 11.20
CA ASP A 333 -19.80 -44.09 10.85
C ASP A 333 -20.17 -45.10 9.75
N LYS A 334 -19.27 -45.32 8.78
CA LYS A 334 -19.45 -46.38 7.76
C LYS A 334 -19.44 -47.77 8.41
N LYS A 335 -18.55 -48.02 9.38
CA LYS A 335 -18.50 -49.28 10.14
C LYS A 335 -19.78 -49.47 10.94
N MET A 336 -20.22 -48.47 11.69
CA MET A 336 -21.46 -48.51 12.48
C MET A 336 -22.69 -48.70 11.61
N LYS A 337 -22.78 -48.05 10.45
CA LYS A 337 -23.86 -48.28 9.47
C LYS A 337 -23.88 -49.72 8.93
N ARG A 338 -22.72 -50.33 8.72
CA ARG A 338 -22.62 -51.75 8.32
C ARG A 338 -23.09 -52.68 9.44
N ILE A 339 -22.68 -52.40 10.68
CA ILE A 339 -23.13 -53.15 11.87
C ILE A 339 -24.64 -53.02 12.05
N ALA A 340 -25.18 -51.80 12.07
CA ALA A 340 -26.62 -51.55 12.19
C ALA A 340 -27.45 -52.18 11.06
N LYS A 341 -26.92 -52.22 9.82
CA LYS A 341 -27.57 -52.96 8.73
C LYS A 341 -27.59 -54.47 8.96
N ARG A 342 -26.50 -55.04 9.51
CA ARG A 342 -26.43 -56.47 9.87
C ARG A 342 -27.41 -56.78 11.02
N GLU A 343 -27.41 -55.97 12.07
CA GLU A 343 -28.35 -56.11 13.19
C GLU A 343 -29.79 -55.93 12.74
N LYS A 344 -30.12 -54.91 11.93
CA LYS A 344 -31.48 -54.74 11.39
C LYS A 344 -31.93 -55.92 10.53
N LYS A 345 -31.02 -56.57 9.79
CA LYS A 345 -31.32 -57.80 9.04
C LYS A 345 -31.54 -58.99 9.98
N LEU A 346 -30.73 -59.11 11.03
CA LEU A 346 -30.87 -60.15 12.04
C LEU A 346 -32.18 -59.99 12.86
N MET A 347 -32.57 -58.74 13.12
CA MET A 347 -33.73 -58.36 13.91
C MET A 347 -35.02 -58.21 13.08
N ARG A 348 -34.96 -58.38 11.76
CA ARG A 348 -36.11 -58.26 10.86
C ARG A 348 -36.98 -59.51 11.03
N PRO A 349 -38.24 -59.41 11.49
CA PRO A 349 -39.13 -60.56 11.56
C PRO A 349 -39.31 -61.13 10.15
N GLY A 350 -38.95 -62.40 9.94
CA GLY A 350 -39.26 -63.10 8.70
C GLY A 350 -40.75 -63.44 8.61
N PHE A 351 -41.14 -64.12 7.53
CA PHE A 351 -42.50 -64.63 7.30
C PHE A 351 -42.99 -65.59 8.41
N GLU A 352 -42.08 -66.19 9.18
CA GLU A 352 -42.39 -67.09 10.32
C GLU A 352 -42.17 -66.42 11.70
N GLY A 353 -41.87 -65.12 11.78
CA GLY A 353 -41.47 -64.49 13.04
C GLY A 353 -40.08 -64.93 13.52
N ARG A 354 -39.62 -64.41 14.67
CA ARG A 354 -38.32 -64.75 15.26
C ARG A 354 -38.30 -66.24 15.64
N LYS A 355 -37.48 -67.07 14.96
CA LYS A 355 -37.09 -68.38 15.50
C LYS A 355 -36.12 -68.15 16.66
N GLU A 356 -36.66 -68.22 17.87
CA GLU A 356 -35.90 -68.30 19.11
C GLU A 356 -35.34 -69.73 19.19
N GLY A 357 -34.18 -69.96 18.60
CA GLY A 357 -33.46 -71.25 18.69
C GLY A 357 -33.11 -71.90 17.35
N PHE A 358 -31.97 -72.60 17.35
CA PHE A 358 -31.61 -73.55 16.30
C PHE A 358 -32.49 -74.80 16.46
N ILE A 359 -33.06 -75.31 15.37
CA ILE A 359 -33.91 -76.53 15.32
C ILE A 359 -33.12 -77.82 15.65
N ASN A 360 -31.85 -77.70 16.07
CA ASN A 360 -30.95 -78.83 16.31
C ASN A 360 -30.31 -78.75 17.70
N GLU A 361 -31.12 -78.57 18.74
CA GLU A 361 -30.79 -79.13 20.05
C GLU A 361 -31.48 -80.49 20.13
N SER A 362 -30.79 -81.50 19.59
CA SER A 362 -31.17 -82.89 19.76
C SER A 362 -31.15 -83.24 21.24
N THR A 363 -32.32 -83.52 21.80
CA THR A 363 -32.45 -84.43 22.94
C THR A 363 -31.78 -85.75 22.57
N GLY A 364 -30.66 -86.05 23.22
CA GLY A 364 -29.90 -87.29 23.09
C GLY A 364 -28.96 -87.43 24.27
#